data_AF-A0A183JW42-F1
#
_entry.id   AF-A0A183JW42-F1
#
_cell.length_a   1.000
_cell.length_b   1.000
_cell.length_c   1.000
_cell.angle_alpha   90.00
_cell.angle_beta   90.00
_cell.angle_gamma   90.00
#
_symmetry.space_group_name_H-M   'P 1'
#
loop_
_entity.id
_entity.type
_entity.pdbx_description
1 polymer ?
#
loop_
_entity_poly.entity_id
_entity_poly.type
_entity_poly.pdbx_seq_one_letter_code
_entity_poly.pdbx_strand_id
1 'polypeptide(L)' 'MEPSMEKLDIRSTSEAFEDYLERFEIWSMIKKNVKGDKIVAHFLTFIGREAYSLLKTLAYP' A
#
# COMPACT_ATOMS: atom_id res chain seq x y z
N MET A 1 8.48 -16.51 -5.11
CA MET A 1 7.19 -16.39 -4.43
C MET A 1 6.79 -14.93 -4.58
N GLU A 2 5.82 -14.62 -5.45
CA GLU A 2 5.26 -13.26 -5.51
C GLU A 2 4.57 -13.02 -4.16
N PRO A 3 4.97 -12.01 -3.37
CA PRO A 3 4.34 -11.76 -2.10
C PRO A 3 2.91 -11.28 -2.36
N SER A 4 1.93 -12.09 -1.97
CA SER A 4 0.54 -11.65 -1.90
C SER A 4 0.40 -10.80 -0.65
N MET A 5 0.63 -9.49 -0.74
CA MET A 5 0.12 -8.66 0.35
C MET A 5 -1.42 -8.72 0.32
N GLU A 6 -2.06 -8.57 1.48
CA GLU A 6 -3.52 -8.55 1.51
C GLU A 6 -4.02 -7.18 1.07
N LYS A 7 -5.16 -7.11 0.37
CA LYS A 7 -5.77 -5.81 0.09
C LYS A 7 -6.16 -5.17 1.41
N LEU A 8 -5.82 -3.90 1.58
CA LEU A 8 -6.30 -3.11 2.72
C LEU A 8 -7.83 -3.02 2.66
N ASP A 9 -8.48 -3.39 3.76
CA ASP A 9 -9.92 -3.19 3.92
C ASP A 9 -10.20 -1.73 4.28
N ILE A 10 -11.29 -1.17 3.75
CA ILE A 10 -11.72 0.20 4.09
C ILE A 10 -12.12 0.35 5.56
N ARG A 11 -12.36 -0.77 6.26
CA ARG A 11 -12.67 -0.81 7.69
C ARG A 11 -11.44 -1.05 8.56
N SER A 12 -10.25 -1.14 7.96
CA SER A 12 -9.00 -1.29 8.70
C SER A 12 -8.78 -0.13 9.66
N THR A 13 -8.32 -0.45 10.87
CA THR A 13 -7.88 0.54 11.85
C THR A 13 -6.59 1.23 11.36
N SER A 14 -6.26 2.38 11.96
CA SER A 14 -4.99 3.07 11.68
C SER A 14 -3.78 2.15 11.90
N GLU A 15 -3.81 1.35 12.96
CA GLU A 15 -2.77 0.36 13.29
C GLU A 15 -2.61 -0.69 12.17
N ALA A 16 -3.72 -1.24 11.64
CA ALA A 16 -3.66 -2.17 10.52
C ALA A 16 -3.10 -1.53 9.23
N PHE A 17 -3.29 -0.22 9.06
CA PHE A 17 -2.73 0.54 7.94
C PHE A 17 -1.22 0.72 8.08
N GLU A 18 -0.74 1.02 9.29
CA GLU A 18 0.69 1.13 9.61
C GLU A 18 1.42 -0.21 9.42
N ASP A 19 0.86 -1.30 9.96
CA ASP A 19 1.39 -2.67 9.80
C ASP A 19 1.52 -3.08 8.32
N TYR A 20 0.55 -2.67 7.50
CA TYR A 20 0.56 -2.91 6.07
C TYR A 20 1.64 -2.08 5.35
N LEU A 21 1.80 -0.81 5.73
CA LEU A 21 2.83 0.06 5.16
C LEU A 21 4.23 -0.48 5.42
N GLU A 22 4.50 -0.97 6.62
CA GLU A 22 5.78 -1.58 6.97
C GLU A 22 6.07 -2.82 6.09
N ARG A 23 5.06 -3.69 5.91
CA ARG A 23 5.18 -4.86 5.00
C ARG A 23 5.39 -4.45 3.55
N PHE A 24 4.75 -3.38 3.09
CA PHE A 24 4.94 -2.84 1.75
C PHE A 24 6.35 -2.29 1.52
N GLU A 25 6.90 -1.60 2.52
CA GLU A 25 8.25 -1.05 2.46
C GLU A 25 9.29 -2.18 2.35
N ILE A 26 9.18 -3.20 3.21
CA ILE A 26 10.02 -4.41 3.17
C ILE A 26 9.90 -5.09 1.80
N TRP A 27 8.67 -5.28 1.32
CA TRP A 27 8.41 -5.87 0.00
C TRP A 27 9.11 -5.11 -1.13
N SER A 28 8.99 -3.78 -1.11
CA SER A 28 9.59 -2.93 -2.13
C SER A 28 11.11 -2.98 -2.10
N MET A 29 11.72 -2.96 -0.91
CA MET A 29 13.17 -3.06 -0.74
C MET A 29 13.73 -4.38 -1.29
N ILE A 30 12.99 -5.49 -1.14
CA ILE A 30 13.36 -6.79 -1.69
C ILE A 30 13.21 -6.82 -3.22
N LYS A 31 12.26 -6.06 -3.76
CA LYS A 31 11.98 -5.98 -5.20
C LYS A 31 13.01 -5.07 -5.90
N LYS A 32 14.27 -5.52 -5.96
CA LYS A 32 15.45 -4.82 -6.53
C LYS A 32 15.29 -4.16 -7.92
N ASN A 33 14.23 -4.47 -8.66
CA ASN A 33 13.97 -3.94 -10.01
C ASN A 33 12.83 -2.90 -10.07
N VAL A 34 12.23 -2.53 -8.95
CA VAL A 34 11.24 -1.44 -8.92
C VAL A 34 11.97 -0.13 -8.69
N LYS A 35 12.16 0.63 -9.77
CA LYS A 35 12.61 2.03 -9.65
C LYS A 35 11.60 2.83 -8.82
N GLY A 36 12.08 3.85 -8.10
CA GLY A 36 11.26 4.63 -7.17
C GLY A 36 10.05 5.33 -7.79
N ASP A 37 10.02 5.56 -9.10
CA ASP A 37 8.85 6.04 -9.83
C ASP A 37 7.76 4.96 -9.98
N LYS A 38 8.14 3.67 -10.03
CA LYS A 38 7.22 2.53 -10.17
C LYS A 38 6.69 2.02 -8.83
N ILE A 39 7.31 2.37 -7.70
CA ILE A 39 6.85 1.95 -6.37
C ILE A 39 5.46 2.50 -6.06
N VAL A 40 5.20 3.76 -6.43
CA VAL A 40 3.92 4.43 -6.19
C VAL A 40 2.81 3.76 -7.01
N ALA A 41 3.08 3.42 -8.27
CA ALA A 41 2.13 2.69 -9.11
C ALA A 41 1.82 1.29 -8.54
N HIS A 42 2.83 0.59 -8.02
CA HIS A 42 2.63 -0.69 -7.36
C HIS A 42 1.81 -0.56 -6.07
N PHE A 43 2.11 0.44 -5.23
CA PHE A 43 1.34 0.74 -4.03
C PHE A 43 -0.15 0.95 -4.35
N LEU A 44 -0.44 1.83 -5.31
CA LEU A 44 -1.81 2.15 -5.74
C LEU A 44 -2.55 0.94 -6.31
N THR A 45 -1.85 0.08 -7.05
CA THR A 45 -2.41 -1.19 -7.55
C THR A 45 -2.76 -2.13 -6.40
N PHE A 46 -1.94 -2.12 -5.35
CA PHE A 46 -2.06 -3.02 -4.22
C PHE A 46 -3.22 -2.65 -3.29
N ILE A 47 -3.28 -1.39 -2.87
CA ILE A 47 -4.31 -0.90 -1.96
C ILE A 47 -5.70 -0.87 -2.63
N GLY A 48 -5.73 -0.76 -3.97
CA GLY A 48 -6.97 -0.69 -4.73
C GLY A 48 -7.70 0.66 -4.62
N ARG A 49 -8.80 0.78 -5.38
CA ARG A 49 -9.56 2.02 -5.53
C ARG A 49 -10.17 2.53 -4.22
N GLU A 50 -10.66 1.62 -3.39
CA GLU A 50 -11.42 1.96 -2.19
C GLU A 50 -10.52 2.56 -1.10
N ALA A 51 -9.39 1.89 -0.79
CA ALA A 51 -8.38 2.44 0.11
C ALA A 51 -7.73 3.72 -0.43
N TYR A 52 -7.56 3.87 -1.75
CA TYR A 52 -7.12 5.14 -2.34
C TYR A 52 -8.14 6.28 -2.15
N SER A 53 -9.44 5.97 -2.21
CA SER A 53 -10.49 6.97 -1.96
C SER A 53 -10.54 7.38 -0.49
N LEU A 54 -10.31 6.42 0.42
CA LEU A 54 -10.14 6.68 1.84
C LEU A 54 -8.92 7.58 2.10
N LEU A 55 -7.76 7.26 1.53
CA LEU A 55 -6.55 8.09 1.62
C LEU A 55 -6.78 9.52 1.16
N LYS A 56 -7.49 9.73 0.05
CA LYS A 56 -7.83 11.09 -0.42
C LYS A 56 -8.70 11.85 0.58
N THR A 57 -9.65 11.17 1.22
CA THR A 57 -10.52 11.78 2.24
C THR A 57 -9.76 12.10 3.52
N LEU A 58 -8.78 11.27 3.90
CA LEU A 58 -7.97 11.49 5.11
C LEU A 58 -6.85 12.53 4.91
N ALA A 59 -6.26 12.60 3.72
CA ALA A 59 -5.15 13.52 3.42
C ALA A 59 -5.61 14.93 3.04
N TYR A 60 -6.86 15.08 2.58
CA TYR A 60 -7.44 16.35 2.20
C TYR A 60 -8.76 16.55 2.97
N PRO A 61 -8.77 17.42 4.01
CA PRO A 61 -9.98 17.71 4.79
C PRO A 61 -11.07 18.41 3.97
#